data_AF-A0A7S2VKU8-F1
#
_entry.id   AF-A0A7S2VKU8-F1
#
_cell.length_a   1.000
_cell.length_b   1.000
_cell.length_c   1.000
_cell.angle_alpha   90.00
_cell.angle_beta   90.00
_cell.angle_gamma   90.00
#
_symmetry.space_group_name_H-M   'P 1'
#
loop_
_entity.id
_entity.type
_entity.pdbx_description
1 polymer ?
#
loop_
_entity_poly.entity_id
_entity_poly.type
_entity_poly.pdbx_seq_one_letter_code
_entity_poly.pdbx_strand_id
1 'polypeptide(L)'
;RAPARGAELGSRPRERTRKVQLALSPLIKFAGATAYHSSVVLDDREFWFSDVGLQACRKEAGLASHARCPQETEVIDLGYTSRSAQDLVSALGKHFRRGTYDMLRKNCNSFSDCALWFLLRRRMSPSHCLLDRFASRWPSVTLLFLRGEYEPNEGAEGFDIEAVIAELGAAVPPAAMRLGAAAGHVGCFGCLPACTPDCGSPLRPRHREAASASLP
;
A
#
# COMPACT_ATOMS: atom_id res chain seq x y z
N ARG A 1 -6.07 8.42 -60.38
CA ARG A 1 -6.35 7.19 -59.60
C ARG A 1 -4.98 6.59 -59.28
N ALA A 2 -4.45 6.51 -58.06
CA ALA A 2 -4.99 6.51 -56.69
C ALA A 2 -3.98 7.20 -55.73
N PRO A 3 -4.40 7.64 -54.52
CA PRO A 3 -3.49 8.23 -53.55
C PRO A 3 -2.69 7.18 -52.77
N ALA A 4 -1.46 7.54 -52.42
CA ALA A 4 -0.55 6.76 -51.59
C ALA A 4 -1.14 6.54 -50.19
N ARG A 5 -1.08 5.29 -49.73
CA ARG A 5 -1.55 4.85 -48.41
C ARG A 5 -0.69 5.48 -47.32
N GLY A 6 -1.33 6.22 -46.43
CA GLY A 6 -0.71 6.74 -45.21
C GLY A 6 -0.23 5.59 -44.33
N ALA A 7 1.02 5.69 -43.90
CA ALA A 7 1.55 4.85 -42.84
C ALA A 7 0.86 5.24 -41.53
N GLU A 8 0.03 4.34 -41.00
CA GLU A 8 -0.52 4.48 -39.67
C GLU A 8 0.62 4.46 -38.65
N LEU A 9 0.81 5.58 -37.96
CA LEU A 9 1.63 5.70 -36.76
C LEU A 9 1.08 4.72 -35.72
N GLY A 10 1.70 3.55 -35.62
CA GLY A 10 1.40 2.53 -34.62
C GLY A 10 1.35 3.15 -33.24
N SER A 11 0.16 3.18 -32.65
CA SER A 11 -0.06 3.60 -31.28
C SER A 11 0.76 2.68 -30.36
N ARG A 12 1.72 3.26 -29.63
CA ARG A 12 2.49 2.52 -28.62
C ARG A 12 1.50 1.84 -27.66
N PRO A 13 1.71 0.55 -27.31
CA PRO A 13 0.85 -0.12 -26.34
C PRO A 13 0.77 0.73 -25.08
N ARG A 14 -0.45 1.09 -24.65
CA ARG A 14 -0.63 1.76 -23.36
C ARG A 14 -0.07 0.84 -22.29
N GLU A 15 0.95 1.31 -21.59
CA GLU A 15 1.57 0.58 -20.50
C GLU A 15 0.48 0.26 -19.46
N ARG A 16 0.24 -1.04 -19.22
CA ARG A 16 -0.81 -1.46 -18.29
C ARG A 16 -0.42 -1.04 -16.89
N THR A 17 -1.19 -0.13 -16.31
CA THR A 17 -1.08 0.25 -14.90
C THR A 17 -1.87 -0.72 -14.04
N ARG A 18 -1.38 -0.95 -12.82
CA ARG A 18 -1.87 -1.93 -11.86
C ARG A 18 -2.14 -1.26 -10.53
N LYS A 19 -3.27 -1.57 -9.90
CA LYS A 19 -3.65 -0.95 -8.63
C LYS A 19 -2.78 -1.51 -7.51
N VAL A 20 -2.25 -0.63 -6.66
CA VAL A 20 -1.48 -1.00 -5.48
C VAL A 20 -2.27 -0.64 -4.24
N GLN A 21 -2.49 -1.61 -3.37
CA GLN A 21 -3.12 -1.44 -2.07
C GLN A 21 -2.24 -2.02 -0.97
N LEU A 22 -2.39 -1.51 0.25
CA LEU A 22 -1.77 -2.05 1.46
C LEU A 22 -2.88 -2.57 2.36
N ALA A 23 -2.79 -3.84 2.75
CA ALA A 23 -3.68 -4.42 3.75
C ALA A 23 -2.99 -4.42 5.13
N LEU A 24 -3.72 -4.05 6.17
CA LEU A 24 -3.24 -3.94 7.54
C LEU A 24 -4.24 -4.57 8.51
N SER A 25 -3.77 -5.50 9.33
CA SER A 25 -4.53 -5.99 10.48
C SER A 25 -3.79 -5.68 11.76
N PRO A 26 -4.42 -4.98 12.71
CA PRO A 26 -3.85 -4.85 14.04
C PRO A 26 -3.84 -6.21 14.75
N LEU A 27 -2.70 -6.57 15.32
CA LEU A 27 -2.51 -7.80 16.07
C LEU A 27 -2.63 -7.55 17.58
N ILE A 28 -1.76 -6.69 18.11
CA ILE A 28 -1.62 -6.45 19.55
C ILE A 28 -1.42 -4.95 19.79
N LYS A 29 -2.09 -4.41 20.81
CA LYS A 29 -1.86 -3.05 21.32
C LYS A 29 -1.11 -3.13 22.64
N PHE A 30 -0.05 -2.35 22.80
CA PHE A 30 0.74 -2.32 24.03
C PHE A 30 1.39 -0.95 24.21
N ALA A 31 1.30 -0.41 25.42
CA ALA A 31 1.92 0.87 25.79
C ALA A 31 1.69 2.02 24.78
N GLY A 32 0.49 2.11 24.19
CA GLY A 32 0.14 3.14 23.21
C GLY A 32 0.62 2.86 21.77
N ALA A 33 1.34 1.78 21.51
CA ALA A 33 1.72 1.33 20.18
C ALA A 33 0.90 0.12 19.73
N THR A 34 0.76 -0.06 18.41
CA THR A 34 0.02 -1.18 17.81
C THR A 34 0.95 -1.97 16.88
N ALA A 35 1.01 -3.28 17.08
CA ALA A 35 1.65 -4.22 16.18
C ALA A 35 0.69 -4.53 15.03
N TYR A 36 1.19 -4.49 13.81
CA TYR A 36 0.41 -4.76 12.61
C TYR A 36 0.98 -5.96 11.86
N HIS A 37 0.08 -6.77 11.32
CA HIS A 37 0.37 -7.63 10.18
C HIS A 37 0.04 -6.88 8.90
N SER A 38 0.90 -6.99 7.89
CA SER A 38 0.70 -6.31 6.61
C SER A 38 0.92 -7.21 5.40
N SER A 39 0.23 -6.87 4.32
CA SER A 39 0.45 -7.45 3.00
C SER A 39 0.23 -6.39 1.91
N VAL A 40 0.83 -6.60 0.74
CA VAL A 40 0.65 -5.72 -0.43
C VAL A 40 -0.26 -6.41 -1.42
N VAL A 41 -1.28 -5.70 -1.89
CA VAL A 41 -2.15 -6.15 -2.97
C VAL A 41 -1.77 -5.43 -4.25
N LEU A 42 -1.44 -6.19 -5.29
CA LEU A 42 -1.20 -5.70 -6.63
C LEU A 42 -2.26 -6.30 -7.57
N ASP A 43 -3.16 -5.45 -8.06
CA ASP A 43 -4.41 -5.84 -8.74
C ASP A 43 -5.25 -6.83 -7.92
N ASP A 44 -5.30 -8.09 -8.36
CA ASP A 44 -6.08 -9.20 -7.81
C ASP A 44 -5.21 -10.15 -6.98
N ARG A 45 -3.96 -9.79 -6.65
CA ARG A 45 -3.04 -10.67 -5.92
C ARG A 45 -2.51 -10.02 -4.65
N GLU A 46 -2.65 -10.75 -3.56
CA GLU A 46 -2.01 -10.46 -2.29
C GLU A 46 -0.60 -11.03 -2.27
N PHE A 47 0.36 -10.28 -1.72
CA PHE A 47 1.73 -10.70 -1.46
C PHE A 47 2.07 -10.41 0.00
N TRP A 48 2.67 -11.39 0.68
CA TRP A 48 3.12 -11.23 2.06
C TRP A 48 4.37 -12.07 2.31
N PHE A 49 5.05 -11.78 3.41
CA PHE A 49 6.22 -12.54 3.84
C PHE A 49 5.93 -13.25 5.17
N SER A 50 6.31 -14.52 5.24
CA SER A 50 6.29 -15.32 6.48
C SER A 50 7.52 -16.23 6.55
N ASP A 51 7.56 -17.08 7.58
CA ASP A 51 8.50 -18.19 7.76
C ASP A 51 8.73 -19.06 6.50
N VAL A 52 7.70 -19.30 5.68
CA VAL A 52 7.81 -20.08 4.44
C VAL A 52 8.34 -19.27 3.24
N GLY A 53 8.61 -17.98 3.41
CA GLY A 53 9.14 -17.09 2.38
C GLY A 53 8.13 -16.07 1.86
N LEU A 54 8.47 -15.42 0.74
CA LEU A 54 7.54 -14.58 -0.02
C LEU A 54 6.42 -15.45 -0.61
N GLN A 55 5.19 -15.14 -0.24
CA GLN A 55 3.99 -15.83 -0.69
C GLN A 55 3.13 -14.91 -1.55
N ALA A 56 2.29 -15.53 -2.38
CA ALA A 56 1.29 -14.82 -3.16
C ALA A 56 0.00 -15.63 -3.26
N CYS A 57 -1.14 -14.96 -3.17
CA CYS A 57 -2.45 -15.59 -3.35
C CYS A 57 -3.37 -14.68 -4.17
N ARG A 58 -4.37 -15.28 -4.80
CA ARG A 58 -5.46 -14.56 -5.46
C ARG A 58 -6.41 -13.97 -4.41
N LYS A 59 -6.70 -12.68 -4.53
CA LYS A 59 -7.55 -11.92 -3.61
C LYS A 59 -9.01 -12.37 -3.64
N GLU A 60 -9.48 -13.01 -4.71
CA GLU A 60 -10.84 -13.54 -4.78
C GLU A 60 -11.12 -14.59 -3.68
N ALA A 61 -10.08 -15.23 -3.15
CA ALA A 61 -10.18 -16.12 -1.99
C ALA A 61 -10.18 -15.38 -0.64
N GLY A 62 -10.21 -14.04 -0.65
CA GLY A 62 -9.97 -13.18 0.50
C GLY A 62 -8.49 -12.82 0.67
N LEU A 63 -8.19 -12.03 1.71
CA LEU A 63 -6.82 -11.75 2.14
C LEU A 63 -6.35 -12.90 3.04
N ALA A 64 -5.72 -13.90 2.41
CA ALA A 64 -5.37 -15.18 3.04
C ALA A 64 -4.46 -14.98 4.25
N SER A 65 -3.51 -14.05 4.17
CA SER A 65 -2.58 -13.78 5.27
C SER A 65 -3.24 -13.13 6.49
N HIS A 66 -4.40 -12.49 6.28
CA HIS A 66 -5.16 -11.80 7.32
C HIS A 66 -6.30 -12.65 7.91
N ALA A 67 -6.60 -13.83 7.36
CA ALA A 67 -7.76 -14.64 7.73
C ALA A 67 -7.80 -15.05 9.22
N ARG A 68 -6.65 -15.09 9.89
CA ARG A 68 -6.52 -15.41 11.33
C ARG A 68 -6.26 -14.19 12.21
N CYS A 69 -6.24 -12.99 11.63
CA CYS A 69 -6.04 -11.78 12.41
C CYS A 69 -7.29 -11.51 13.27
N PRO A 70 -7.11 -11.12 14.55
CA PRO A 70 -8.22 -10.97 15.48
C PRO A 70 -9.07 -9.72 15.22
N GLN A 71 -8.54 -8.76 14.46
CA GLN A 71 -9.18 -7.48 14.18
C GLN A 71 -9.41 -7.32 12.68
N GLU A 72 -10.38 -6.45 12.35
CA GLU A 72 -10.74 -6.14 10.97
C GLU A 72 -9.52 -5.65 10.18
N THR A 73 -9.46 -6.08 8.93
CA THR A 73 -8.37 -5.71 8.02
C THR A 73 -8.73 -4.43 7.29
N GLU A 74 -7.91 -3.41 7.46
CA GLU A 74 -8.00 -2.18 6.66
C GLU A 74 -7.27 -2.37 5.33
N VAL A 75 -7.90 -1.97 4.22
CA VAL A 75 -7.28 -1.99 2.89
C VAL A 75 -7.18 -0.56 2.36
N ILE A 76 -5.95 -0.08 2.20
CA ILE A 76 -5.65 1.31 1.83
C ILE A 76 -5.22 1.36 0.36
N ASP A 77 -5.92 2.15 -0.44
CA ASP A 77 -5.54 2.43 -1.83
C ASP A 77 -4.36 3.40 -1.89
N LEU A 78 -3.24 2.98 -2.48
CA LEU A 78 -2.00 3.78 -2.48
C LEU A 78 -1.64 4.35 -3.86
N GLY A 79 -2.19 3.79 -4.94
CA GLY A 79 -2.04 4.31 -6.29
C GLY A 79 -1.93 3.23 -7.34
N TYR A 80 -1.16 3.52 -8.40
CA TYR A 80 -0.97 2.62 -9.53
C TYR A 80 0.50 2.52 -9.93
N THR A 81 0.90 1.38 -10.48
CA THR A 81 2.26 1.10 -10.95
C THR A 81 2.25 0.37 -12.29
N SER A 82 3.29 0.53 -13.10
CA SER A 82 3.47 -0.29 -14.31
C SER A 82 4.22 -1.60 -14.07
N ARG A 83 4.75 -1.78 -12.84
CA ARG A 83 5.40 -3.03 -12.42
C ARG A 83 4.38 -4.15 -12.29
N SER A 84 4.78 -5.36 -12.68
CA SER A 84 3.98 -6.57 -12.59
C SER A 84 4.24 -7.34 -11.29
N ALA A 85 3.38 -8.31 -11.00
CA ALA A 85 3.59 -9.30 -9.95
C ALA A 85 4.93 -10.05 -10.12
N GLN A 86 5.29 -10.39 -11.36
CA GLN A 86 6.55 -11.06 -11.65
C GLN A 86 7.75 -10.16 -11.35
N ASP A 87 7.66 -8.87 -11.67
CA ASP A 87 8.71 -7.89 -11.33
C ASP A 87 8.91 -7.80 -9.82
N LEU A 88 7.80 -7.75 -9.06
CA LEU A 88 7.83 -7.70 -7.59
C LEU A 88 8.54 -8.94 -7.00
N VAL A 89 8.12 -10.13 -7.42
CA VAL A 89 8.70 -11.40 -6.96
C VAL A 89 10.17 -11.52 -7.38
N SER A 90 10.52 -11.11 -8.59
CA SER A 90 11.91 -11.16 -9.08
C SER A 90 12.81 -10.19 -8.31
N ALA A 91 12.31 -9.00 -7.99
CA ALA A 91 13.06 -7.99 -7.24
C ALA A 91 13.23 -8.37 -5.76
N LEU A 92 12.17 -8.86 -5.11
CA LEU A 92 12.15 -9.06 -3.66
C LEU A 92 12.42 -10.51 -3.22
N GLY A 93 12.17 -11.51 -4.07
CA GLY A 93 12.24 -12.92 -3.68
C GLY A 93 13.61 -13.34 -3.15
N LYS A 94 14.70 -12.76 -3.67
CA LYS A 94 16.07 -13.02 -3.17
C LYS A 94 16.32 -12.47 -1.77
N HIS A 95 15.63 -11.39 -1.41
CA HIS A 95 15.73 -10.78 -0.09
C HIS A 95 14.82 -11.50 0.91
N PHE A 96 13.62 -11.92 0.50
CA PHE A 96 12.59 -12.49 1.38
C PHE A 96 12.43 -14.01 1.18
N ARG A 97 13.49 -14.75 1.54
CA ARG A 97 13.58 -16.21 1.36
C ARG A 97 12.93 -16.98 2.51
N ARG A 98 12.52 -18.21 2.23
CA ARG A 98 12.08 -19.18 3.24
C ARG A 98 13.12 -19.32 4.35
N GLY A 99 12.66 -19.44 5.59
CA GLY A 99 13.52 -19.63 6.76
C GLY A 99 14.25 -18.37 7.21
N THR A 100 13.97 -17.21 6.61
CA THR A 100 14.62 -15.94 6.98
C THR A 100 13.66 -14.95 7.65
N TYR A 101 12.45 -15.38 8.03
CA TYR A 101 11.52 -14.52 8.74
C TYR A 101 11.96 -14.33 10.18
N ASP A 102 11.99 -13.07 10.61
CA ASP A 102 12.30 -12.65 11.97
C ASP A 102 11.27 -11.62 12.40
N MET A 103 10.62 -11.84 13.55
CA MET A 103 9.49 -11.02 13.99
C MET A 103 9.83 -9.53 14.13
N LEU A 104 11.10 -9.16 14.37
CA LEU A 104 11.49 -7.78 14.66
C LEU A 104 12.29 -7.13 13.54
N ARG A 105 13.20 -7.89 12.93
CA ARG A 105 14.16 -7.36 11.94
C ARG A 105 13.64 -7.51 10.52
N LYS A 106 12.99 -8.64 10.22
CA LYS A 106 12.67 -9.05 8.87
C LYS A 106 11.33 -9.79 8.83
N ASN A 107 10.27 -9.03 8.88
CA ASN A 107 8.90 -9.50 8.97
C ASN A 107 8.05 -9.01 7.77
N CYS A 108 6.74 -9.19 7.86
CA CYS A 108 5.79 -8.74 6.85
C CYS A 108 5.80 -7.22 6.63
N ASN A 109 6.03 -6.41 7.67
CA ASN A 109 6.13 -4.95 7.55
C ASN A 109 7.38 -4.52 6.79
N SER A 110 8.52 -5.16 7.06
CA SER A 110 9.75 -4.91 6.29
C SER A 110 9.59 -5.29 4.81
N PHE A 111 8.87 -6.38 4.53
CA PHE A 111 8.49 -6.76 3.16
C PHE A 111 7.59 -5.70 2.51
N SER A 112 6.53 -5.30 3.19
CA SER A 112 5.57 -4.32 2.67
C SER A 112 6.24 -2.97 2.39
N ASP A 113 7.14 -2.49 3.24
CA ASP A 113 7.89 -1.24 3.00
C ASP A 113 8.77 -1.34 1.74
N CYS A 114 9.53 -2.43 1.59
CA CYS A 114 10.33 -2.69 0.38
C CYS A 114 9.47 -2.82 -0.90
N ALA A 115 8.32 -3.49 -0.79
CA ALA A 115 7.37 -3.65 -1.89
C ALA A 115 6.75 -2.31 -2.30
N LEU A 116 6.31 -1.48 -1.35
CA LEU A 116 5.79 -0.16 -1.64
C LEU A 116 6.85 0.76 -2.25
N TRP A 117 8.11 0.66 -1.79
CA TRP A 117 9.21 1.39 -2.41
C TRP A 117 9.44 0.95 -3.86
N PHE A 118 9.45 -0.35 -4.12
CA PHE A 118 9.63 -0.88 -5.48
C PHE A 118 8.49 -0.48 -6.43
N LEU A 119 7.24 -0.56 -5.97
CA LEU A 119 6.06 -0.35 -6.80
C LEU A 119 5.72 1.13 -6.99
N LEU A 120 5.84 1.93 -5.92
CA LEU A 120 5.33 3.31 -5.86
C LEU A 120 6.37 4.35 -5.46
N ARG A 121 7.61 3.95 -5.10
CA ARG A 121 8.63 4.84 -4.52
C ARG A 121 8.15 5.55 -3.25
N ARG A 122 7.33 4.85 -2.46
CA ARG A 122 6.81 5.34 -1.17
C ARG A 122 7.21 4.38 -0.07
N ARG A 123 7.51 4.95 1.10
CA ARG A 123 7.76 4.21 2.31
C ARG A 123 6.43 3.92 3.03
N MET A 124 6.38 2.82 3.75
CA MET A 124 5.29 2.54 4.67
C MET A 124 5.29 3.59 5.79
N SER A 125 4.10 3.96 6.29
CA SER A 125 4.01 4.91 7.41
C SER A 125 4.81 4.41 8.61
N PRO A 126 5.64 5.24 9.24
CA PRO A 126 6.39 4.86 10.44
C PRO A 126 5.50 4.31 11.55
N SER A 127 4.24 4.75 11.64
CA SER A 127 3.26 4.26 12.62
C SER A 127 2.99 2.76 12.54
N HIS A 128 3.07 2.18 11.35
CA HIS A 128 2.83 0.75 11.14
C HIS A 128 4.09 -0.11 11.32
N CYS A 129 5.26 0.52 11.40
CA CYS A 129 6.55 -0.13 11.68
C CYS A 129 7.10 0.21 13.07
N LEU A 130 6.39 1.04 13.84
CA LEU A 130 6.87 1.64 15.09
C LEU A 130 7.23 0.57 16.12
N LEU A 131 6.40 -0.45 16.24
CA LEU A 131 6.58 -1.49 17.24
C LEU A 131 7.79 -2.38 16.93
N ASP A 132 7.98 -2.74 15.66
CA ASP A 132 9.13 -3.54 15.19
C ASP A 132 10.46 -2.81 15.41
N ARG A 133 10.49 -1.52 15.06
CA ARG A 133 11.68 -0.66 15.23
C ARG A 133 11.99 -0.38 16.70
N PHE A 134 10.95 -0.22 17.52
CA PHE A 134 11.10 0.03 18.95
C PHE A 134 11.55 -1.25 19.69
N ALA A 135 10.93 -2.40 19.40
CA ALA A 135 11.28 -3.69 19.97
C ALA A 135 12.70 -4.13 19.58
N SER A 136 13.10 -3.92 18.32
CA SER A 136 14.49 -4.18 17.88
C SER A 136 15.54 -3.37 18.66
N ARG A 137 15.16 -2.19 19.17
CA ARG A 137 16.05 -1.29 19.92
C ARG A 137 16.04 -1.56 21.43
N TRP A 138 15.02 -2.24 21.95
CA TRP A 138 14.85 -2.54 23.36
C TRP A 138 14.49 -4.02 23.60
N PRO A 139 15.48 -4.94 23.53
CA PRO A 139 15.25 -6.39 23.62
C PRO A 139 14.51 -6.83 24.89
N SER A 140 14.70 -6.11 26.01
CA SER A 140 14.04 -6.40 27.28
C SER A 140 12.53 -6.18 27.22
N VAL A 141 12.05 -5.26 26.37
CA VAL A 141 10.63 -5.01 26.17
C VAL A 141 10.05 -6.06 25.21
N THR A 142 10.83 -6.51 24.23
CA THR A 142 10.45 -7.59 23.29
C THR A 142 10.05 -8.89 24.00
N LEU A 143 10.79 -9.30 25.05
CA LEU A 143 10.44 -10.49 25.84
C LEU A 143 9.10 -10.32 26.54
N LEU A 144 8.74 -9.10 26.94
CA LEU A 144 7.42 -8.81 27.52
C LEU A 144 6.30 -8.89 26.47
N PHE A 145 6.58 -8.47 25.24
CA PHE A 145 5.65 -8.51 24.11
C PHE A 145 5.34 -9.91 23.60
N LEU A 146 6.38 -10.73 23.45
CA LEU A 146 6.29 -12.09 22.91
C LEU A 146 6.18 -13.13 24.03
N ARG A 147 5.79 -12.71 25.25
CA ARG A 147 5.63 -13.57 26.44
C ARG A 147 6.86 -14.45 26.75
N GLY A 148 8.04 -13.97 26.39
CA GLY A 148 9.31 -14.66 26.59
C GLY A 148 9.73 -15.56 25.43
N GLU A 149 8.94 -15.69 24.37
CA GLU A 149 9.15 -16.67 23.29
C GLU A 149 9.79 -16.08 22.02
N TYR A 150 10.48 -14.94 22.13
CA TYR A 150 11.24 -14.40 21.01
C TYR A 150 12.58 -15.13 20.85
N GLU A 151 12.71 -15.88 19.77
CA GLU A 151 13.98 -16.42 19.31
C GLU A 151 14.40 -15.68 18.02
N PRO A 152 15.52 -14.94 18.04
CA PRO A 152 16.05 -14.31 16.83
C PRO A 152 16.35 -15.35 15.76
N ASN A 153 16.06 -15.03 14.50
CA ASN A 153 16.39 -15.91 13.39
C ASN A 153 17.77 -15.53 12.80
N GLU A 154 18.75 -16.43 12.91
CA GLU A 154 20.09 -16.26 12.32
C GLU A 154 20.04 -16.04 10.80
N GLY A 155 19.06 -16.61 10.09
CA GLY A 155 18.84 -16.39 8.67
C GLY A 155 18.38 -14.97 8.30
N ALA A 156 18.00 -14.16 9.30
CA ALA A 156 17.71 -12.74 9.15
C ALA A 156 18.88 -11.84 9.62
N GLU A 157 19.98 -12.42 10.09
CA GLU A 157 21.15 -11.66 10.49
C GLU A 157 21.73 -10.87 9.30
N GLY A 158 22.15 -9.63 9.56
CA GLY A 158 22.65 -8.73 8.53
C GLY A 158 21.59 -8.19 7.57
N PHE A 159 20.30 -8.52 7.76
CA PHE A 159 19.25 -7.87 6.99
C PHE A 159 19.17 -6.38 7.32
N ASP A 160 19.33 -5.54 6.31
CA ASP A 160 19.19 -4.10 6.38
C ASP A 160 18.17 -3.63 5.34
N ILE A 161 17.04 -3.13 5.85
CA ILE A 161 15.95 -2.63 5.01
C ILE A 161 16.36 -1.45 4.13
N GLU A 162 17.23 -0.56 4.63
CA GLU A 162 17.69 0.60 3.87
C GLU A 162 18.63 0.18 2.74
N ALA A 163 19.48 -0.82 2.99
CA ALA A 163 20.33 -1.40 1.95
C ALA A 163 19.50 -2.03 0.82
N VAL A 164 18.45 -2.79 1.16
CA VAL A 164 17.53 -3.37 0.16
C VAL A 164 16.81 -2.28 -0.62
N ILE A 165 16.32 -1.25 0.05
CA ILE A 165 15.63 -0.11 -0.60
C ILE A 165 16.55 0.67 -1.53
N ALA A 166 17.82 0.87 -1.14
CA ALA A 166 18.83 1.48 -1.99
C ALA A 166 19.10 0.66 -3.25
N GLU A 167 19.22 -0.67 -3.12
CA GLU A 167 19.39 -1.59 -4.26
C GLU A 167 18.20 -1.53 -5.23
N LEU A 168 16.97 -1.55 -4.71
CA LEU A 168 15.74 -1.41 -5.49
C LEU A 168 15.62 -0.01 -6.14
N GLY A 169 16.26 1.00 -5.57
CA GLY A 169 16.41 2.33 -6.14
C GLY A 169 17.31 2.33 -7.38
N ALA A 170 18.50 1.74 -7.25
CA ALA A 170 19.52 1.68 -8.29
C ALA A 170 19.13 0.85 -9.52
N ALA A 171 18.31 -0.20 -9.34
CA ALA A 171 17.88 -1.11 -10.40
C ALA A 171 16.90 -0.49 -11.43
N VAL A 172 16.53 0.79 -11.32
CA VAL A 172 15.57 1.44 -12.21
C VAL A 172 16.26 2.51 -13.05
N PRO A 173 16.36 2.35 -14.39
CA PRO A 173 16.87 3.39 -15.25
C PRO A 173 15.97 4.64 -15.18
N PRO A 174 16.52 5.86 -15.21
CA PRO A 174 15.81 7.12 -14.93
C PRO A 174 14.71 7.53 -15.93
N ALA A 175 14.28 6.66 -16.85
CA ALA A 175 13.45 7.05 -17.99
C ALA A 175 11.92 6.89 -17.81
N ALA A 176 11.42 6.26 -16.74
CA ALA A 176 9.98 5.98 -16.58
C ALA A 176 9.22 6.96 -15.66
N MET A 177 9.89 7.99 -15.11
CA MET A 177 9.25 8.94 -14.20
C MET A 177 8.73 10.16 -14.96
N ARG A 178 7.70 9.97 -15.79
CA ARG A 178 6.83 11.09 -16.18
C ARG A 178 5.67 11.14 -15.20
N LEU A 179 5.81 11.97 -14.17
CA LEU A 179 4.65 12.48 -13.46
C LEU A 179 3.72 13.11 -14.50
N GLY A 180 2.51 12.58 -14.62
CA GLY A 180 1.38 13.37 -15.08
C GLY A 180 1.16 14.48 -14.08
N ALA A 181 1.90 15.58 -14.23
CA ALA A 181 1.56 16.85 -13.62
C ALA A 181 0.23 17.27 -14.26
N ALA A 182 -0.87 17.02 -13.54
CA ALA A 182 -2.08 17.79 -13.76
C ALA A 182 -1.68 19.26 -13.56
N ALA A 183 -1.67 20.01 -14.65
CA ALA A 183 -1.51 21.45 -14.62
C ALA A 183 -2.66 22.03 -13.79
N GLY A 184 -2.41 22.23 -12.50
CA GLY A 184 -3.19 23.13 -11.67
C GLY A 184 -3.12 24.49 -12.33
N HIS A 185 -4.29 24.96 -12.77
CA HIS A 185 -4.51 26.27 -13.32
C HIS A 185 -4.11 27.31 -12.26
N VAL A 186 -2.93 27.90 -12.40
CA VAL A 186 -2.54 29.13 -11.71
C VAL A 186 -3.01 30.26 -12.61
N GLY A 187 -4.21 30.78 -12.35
CA GLY A 187 -4.70 32.05 -12.88
C GLY A 187 -5.27 32.83 -11.69
N CYS A 188 -4.52 33.75 -11.10
CA CYS A 188 -4.29 35.14 -11.51
C CYS A 188 -5.20 36.09 -10.72
N PHE A 189 -4.53 36.84 -9.84
CA PHE A 189 -4.80 38.20 -9.35
C PHE A 189 -6.19 38.80 -9.53
N GLY A 190 -6.71 39.26 -8.38
CA GLY A 190 -7.98 39.95 -8.27
C GLY A 190 -8.07 41.23 -9.10
N CYS A 191 -9.23 41.35 -9.74
CA CYS A 191 -9.92 42.60 -10.05
C CYS A 191 -11.43 42.29 -9.94
N LEU A 192 -12.09 42.81 -8.90
CA LEU A 192 -13.51 43.19 -8.94
C LEU A 192 -13.62 44.50 -9.76
N PRO A 193 -14.79 44.92 -10.32
CA PRO A 193 -16.12 44.73 -9.73
C PRO A 193 -17.30 44.47 -10.71
N ALA A 194 -18.44 44.16 -10.07
CA ALA A 194 -19.84 44.46 -10.43
C ALA A 194 -20.45 43.92 -11.75
N CYS A 195 -21.47 43.07 -11.59
CA CYS A 195 -22.81 43.21 -12.19
C CYS A 195 -23.75 42.08 -11.71
N THR A 196 -24.66 42.42 -10.78
CA THR A 196 -25.98 41.78 -10.56
C THR A 196 -26.96 42.28 -11.66
N PRO A 197 -28.17 41.71 -11.90
CA PRO A 197 -29.08 41.08 -10.92
C PRO A 197 -29.91 39.85 -11.39
N ASP A 198 -30.61 39.26 -10.39
CA ASP A 198 -31.84 38.45 -10.45
C ASP A 198 -31.84 37.19 -11.34
N CYS A 199 -32.31 36.02 -10.92
CA CYS A 199 -33.69 35.76 -10.53
C CYS A 199 -33.81 34.46 -9.71
N GLY A 200 -34.61 34.48 -8.65
CA GLY A 200 -35.60 33.42 -8.39
C GLY A 200 -35.18 32.16 -7.62
N SER A 201 -35.22 32.23 -6.28
CA SER A 201 -35.56 31.06 -5.45
C SER A 201 -37.08 30.85 -5.44
N PRO A 202 -37.55 29.62 -5.17
CA PRO A 202 -38.44 29.49 -4.02
C PRO A 202 -38.15 28.26 -3.15
N LEU A 203 -38.01 28.56 -1.85
CA LEU A 203 -38.67 27.96 -0.69
C LEU A 203 -38.95 26.44 -0.67
N ARG A 204 -38.36 25.80 0.37
CA ARG A 204 -38.75 24.51 0.95
C ARG A 204 -40.21 24.49 1.41
N PRO A 205 -40.75 23.29 1.70
CA PRO A 205 -41.11 23.03 3.09
C PRO A 205 -40.64 21.67 3.64
N ARG A 206 -40.49 21.67 4.97
CA ARG A 206 -40.33 20.50 5.85
C ARG A 206 -41.66 19.77 5.96
N HIS A 207 -41.66 18.44 6.07
CA HIS A 207 -42.62 17.73 6.92
C HIS A 207 -41.95 16.51 7.57
N ARG A 208 -42.02 16.49 8.91
CA ARG A 208 -42.02 15.30 9.76
C ARG A 208 -43.36 14.59 9.54
N GLU A 209 -43.38 13.26 9.60
CA GLU A 209 -44.31 12.55 10.49
C GLU A 209 -43.84 11.11 10.74
N ALA A 210 -44.06 10.67 11.98
CA ALA A 210 -43.86 9.32 12.47
C ALA A 210 -45.25 8.67 12.59
N ALA A 211 -45.37 7.36 12.34
CA ALA A 211 -46.40 6.57 13.01
C ALA A 211 -46.07 5.06 12.96
N SER A 212 -46.18 4.47 14.14
CA SER A 212 -46.26 3.06 14.52
C SER A 212 -47.40 2.28 13.85
N ALA A 213 -47.23 0.96 13.66
CA ALA A 213 -48.31 -0.01 13.85
C ALA A 213 -47.78 -1.44 14.07
N SER A 214 -48.54 -2.16 14.89
CA SER A 214 -48.31 -3.44 15.56
C SER A 214 -48.42 -4.71 14.68
N LEU A 215 -47.79 -5.78 15.20
CA LEU A 215 -48.14 -7.22 15.24
C LEU A 215 -49.36 -7.76 14.46
N PRO A 216 -49.30 -9.04 14.07
CA PRO A 216 -49.77 -10.11 14.99
C PRO A 216 -48.67 -10.98 15.59
#